data_AF-A0A383F3W0-F1
#
_entry.id   AF-A0A383F3W0-F1
#
_cell.length_a   1.000
_cell.length_b   1.000
_cell.length_c   1.000
_cell.angle_alpha   90.00
_cell.angle_beta   90.00
_cell.angle_gamma   90.00
#
_symmetry.space_group_name_H-M   'P 1'
#
loop_
_entity.id
_entity.type
_entity.pdbx_description
1 polymer ?
#
loop_
_entity_poly.entity_id
_entity_poly.type
_entity_poly.pdbx_seq_one_letter_code
_entity_poly.pdbx_strand_id
1 'polypeptide(L)'
;VVYASKVSNVIFNHFVVSLATTAAVHFGEVKDPDSGLSSPINIEAAGQAIEMLVLLEEKTRGNLTEDEAAFLQRVLYELRNKFLSAKQRLDESADITS
;
A
#
# COMPACT_ATOMS: atom_id res chain seq x y z
N VAL A 1 -1.58 30.92 -16.43
CA VAL A 1 -2.15 29.91 -15.50
C VAL A 1 -2.12 28.55 -16.20
N VAL A 2 -0.97 27.87 -16.13
CA VAL A 2 -0.70 26.58 -16.82
C VAL A 2 -0.72 25.45 -15.79
N TYR A 3 -1.74 25.43 -14.93
CA TYR A 3 -2.01 24.30 -14.02
C TYR A 3 -3.25 23.50 -14.44
N ALA A 4 -3.97 23.97 -15.45
CA ALA A 4 -5.21 23.36 -15.95
C ALA A 4 -5.00 22.36 -17.10
N SER A 5 -3.75 21.96 -17.40
CA SER A 5 -3.49 20.92 -18.39
C SER A 5 -3.46 19.55 -17.71
N LYS A 6 -4.66 18.96 -17.56
CA LYS A 6 -4.90 17.54 -17.28
C LYS A 6 -4.56 17.06 -15.85
N VAL A 7 -5.16 17.71 -14.85
CA VAL A 7 -5.43 17.01 -13.58
C VAL A 7 -6.58 16.05 -13.87
N SER A 8 -6.25 14.78 -14.14
CA SER A 8 -7.25 13.71 -14.14
C SER A 8 -7.93 13.73 -12.78
N ASN A 9 -9.26 13.92 -12.75
CA ASN A 9 -10.00 13.95 -11.50
C ASN A 9 -9.71 12.65 -10.75
N VAL A 10 -9.08 12.74 -9.58
CA VAL A 10 -8.72 11.57 -8.78
C VAL A 10 -10.00 11.07 -8.14
N ILE A 11 -10.51 9.93 -8.60
CA ILE A 11 -11.63 9.24 -7.94
C ILE A 11 -11.11 8.50 -6.71
N PHE A 12 -11.99 8.20 -5.75
CA PHE A 12 -11.64 7.51 -4.50
C PHE A 12 -10.75 6.28 -4.72
N ASN A 13 -11.10 5.43 -5.69
CA ASN A 13 -10.33 4.23 -6.02
C ASN A 13 -8.88 4.54 -6.44
N HIS A 14 -8.63 5.64 -7.16
CA HIS A 14 -7.26 6.04 -7.52
C HIS A 14 -6.44 6.41 -6.28
N PHE A 15 -7.06 7.08 -5.29
CA PHE A 15 -6.38 7.43 -4.04
C PHE A 15 -6.06 6.19 -3.21
N VAL A 16 -7.01 5.26 -3.09
CA VAL A 16 -6.81 3.97 -2.41
C VAL A 16 -5.69 3.17 -3.08
N VAL A 17 -5.66 3.10 -4.42
CA VAL A 17 -4.59 2.43 -5.17
C VAL A 17 -3.23 3.09 -4.96
N SER A 18 -3.17 4.42 -4.88
CA SER A 18 -1.92 5.14 -4.62
C SER A 18 -1.32 4.81 -3.25
N LEU A 19 -2.15 4.77 -2.20
CA LEU A 19 -1.72 4.35 -0.87
C LEU A 19 -1.32 2.86 -0.84
N ALA A 20 -2.11 2.00 -1.50
CA ALA A 20 -1.79 0.58 -1.60
C ALA A 20 -0.47 0.31 -2.33
N THR A 21 -0.18 1.07 -3.39
CA THR A 21 1.09 1.00 -4.13
C THR A 21 2.26 1.41 -3.23
N THR A 22 2.07 2.45 -2.41
CA THR A 22 3.08 2.89 -1.43
C THR A 22 3.40 1.76 -0.45
N ALA A 23 2.39 1.08 0.11
CA ALA A 23 2.59 -0.10 0.96
C ALA A 23 3.31 -1.23 0.20
N ALA A 24 2.92 -1.50 -1.04
CA ALA A 24 3.46 -2.59 -1.85
C ALA A 24 4.96 -2.43 -2.18
N VAL A 25 5.41 -1.21 -2.47
CA VAL A 25 6.84 -0.91 -2.70
C VAL A 25 7.67 -1.27 -1.46
N HIS A 26 7.13 -1.01 -0.27
CA HIS A 26 7.81 -1.31 0.99
C HIS A 26 7.81 -2.79 1.39
N PHE A 27 7.07 -3.66 0.70
CA PHE A 27 7.16 -5.12 0.90
C PHE A 27 8.38 -5.77 0.22
N GLY A 28 9.16 -5.01 -0.57
CA GLY A 28 10.34 -5.53 -1.27
C GLY A 28 10.02 -6.51 -2.41
N GLU A 29 8.76 -6.53 -2.88
CA GLU A 29 8.31 -7.38 -3.99
C GLU A 29 8.72 -6.82 -5.36
N VAL A 30 9.03 -5.51 -5.42
CA VAL A 30 9.44 -4.83 -6.65
C VAL A 30 10.96 -4.90 -6.79
N LYS A 31 11.40 -5.52 -7.88
CA LYS A 31 12.80 -5.48 -8.32
C LYS A 31 13.05 -4.17 -9.05
N ASP A 32 14.11 -3.49 -8.65
CA ASP A 32 14.63 -2.35 -9.38
C ASP A 32 15.09 -2.81 -10.79
N PRO A 33 14.59 -2.18 -11.88
CA PRO A 33 14.88 -2.65 -13.24
C PRO A 33 16.36 -2.50 -13.62
N ASP A 34 17.07 -1.56 -13.01
CA ASP A 34 18.44 -1.22 -13.37
C ASP A 34 19.46 -2.10 -12.62
N SER A 35 19.21 -2.36 -11.33
CA SER A 35 20.09 -3.16 -10.46
C SER A 35 19.67 -4.62 -10.31
N GLY A 36 18.42 -4.96 -10.63
CA GLY A 36 17.84 -6.30 -10.43
C GLY A 36 17.61 -6.68 -8.96
N LEU A 37 17.95 -5.79 -8.02
CA LEU A 37 17.78 -6.00 -6.58
C LEU A 37 16.35 -5.66 -6.16
N SER A 38 15.79 -6.48 -5.27
CA SER A 38 14.55 -6.11 -4.58
C SER A 38 14.78 -4.90 -3.69
N SER A 39 13.82 -3.97 -3.67
CA SER A 39 13.81 -2.92 -2.65
C SER A 39 13.86 -3.56 -1.24
N PRO A 40 14.61 -2.98 -0.29
CA PRO A 40 14.67 -3.53 1.06
C PRO A 40 13.27 -3.55 1.68
N ILE A 41 12.94 -4.63 2.38
CA ILE A 41 11.69 -4.73 3.12
C ILE A 41 11.69 -3.66 4.21
N ASN A 42 10.69 -2.78 4.20
CA ASN A 42 10.47 -1.78 5.24
C ASN A 42 9.06 -1.96 5.81
N ILE A 43 8.96 -2.85 6.80
CA ILE A 43 7.68 -3.19 7.45
C ILE A 43 7.05 -1.98 8.15
N GLU A 44 7.85 -1.09 8.73
CA GLU A 44 7.34 0.11 9.40
C GLU A 44 6.62 1.04 8.40
N ALA A 45 7.27 1.37 7.30
CA ALA A 45 6.69 2.23 6.26
C ALA A 45 5.47 1.58 5.59
N ALA A 46 5.51 0.27 5.35
CA ALA A 46 4.36 -0.47 4.83
C ALA A 46 3.17 -0.42 5.81
N GLY A 47 3.44 -0.58 7.11
CA GLY A 47 2.44 -0.49 8.16
C GLY A 47 1.79 0.89 8.21
N GLN A 48 2.58 1.97 8.15
CA GLN A 48 2.04 3.33 8.12
C GLN A 48 1.08 3.57 6.95
N ALA A 49 1.41 3.08 5.75
CA ALA A 49 0.52 3.20 4.60
C ALA A 49 -0.80 2.41 4.77
N ILE A 50 -0.76 1.25 5.42
CA ILE A 50 -1.97 0.48 5.78
C ILE A 50 -2.80 1.24 6.81
N GLU A 51 -2.17 1.81 7.84
CA GLU A 51 -2.87 2.62 8.85
C GLU A 51 -3.55 3.86 8.23
N MET A 52 -2.94 4.48 7.21
CA MET A 52 -3.60 5.56 6.47
C MET A 52 -4.87 5.10 5.74
N LEU A 53 -4.87 3.89 5.18
CA LEU A 53 -6.07 3.28 4.57
C LEU A 53 -7.14 2.93 5.60
N VAL A 54 -6.74 2.46 6.78
CA VAL A 54 -7.67 2.22 7.91
C VAL A 54 -8.29 3.54 8.36
N LEU A 55 -7.49 4.58 8.56
CA LEU A 55 -7.99 5.90 8.91
C LEU A 55 -8.95 6.44 7.84
N LEU A 56 -8.64 6.23 6.56
CA LEU A 56 -9.52 6.60 5.45
C LEU A 56 -10.87 5.88 5.55
N GLU A 57 -10.89 4.56 5.79
CA GLU A 57 -12.12 3.78 6.00
C GLU A 57 -12.96 4.39 7.13
N GLU A 58 -12.34 4.67 8.27
CA GLU A 58 -13.02 5.22 9.45
C GLU A 58 -13.61 6.60 9.20
N LYS A 59 -12.85 7.49 8.55
CA LYS A 59 -13.25 8.89 8.30
C LYS A 59 -14.26 9.03 7.16
N THR A 60 -14.35 8.04 6.28
CA THR A 60 -15.28 8.05 5.13
C THR A 60 -16.52 7.20 5.33
N ARG A 61 -16.66 6.50 6.47
CA ARG A 61 -17.85 5.71 6.80
C ARG A 61 -19.14 6.50 6.64
N GLY A 62 -20.08 5.94 5.88
CA GLY A 62 -21.36 6.57 5.55
C GLY A 62 -21.32 7.52 4.34
N ASN A 63 -20.12 7.81 3.81
CA ASN A 63 -19.93 8.61 2.59
C ASN A 63 -19.48 7.75 1.39
N LEU A 64 -19.15 6.47 1.60
CA LEU A 64 -18.76 5.55 0.54
C LEU A 64 -19.99 4.90 -0.10
N THR A 65 -19.93 4.73 -1.41
CA THR A 65 -20.81 3.78 -2.11
C THR A 65 -20.48 2.34 -1.68
N GLU A 66 -21.40 1.40 -1.92
CA GLU A 66 -21.17 -0.02 -1.62
C GLU A 66 -19.93 -0.57 -2.35
N ASP A 67 -19.74 -0.17 -3.60
CA ASP A 67 -18.59 -0.56 -4.41
C ASP A 67 -17.26 -0.01 -3.87
N GLU A 68 -17.23 1.28 -3.45
CA GLU A 68 -16.04 1.89 -2.85
C GLU A 68 -15.68 1.25 -1.50
N ALA A 69 -16.69 0.97 -0.67
CA ALA A 69 -16.49 0.29 0.61
C ALA A 69 -15.95 -1.13 0.41
N ALA A 70 -16.54 -1.91 -0.50
CA ALA A 70 -16.09 -3.26 -0.83
C ALA A 70 -14.68 -3.25 -1.44
N PHE A 71 -14.36 -2.26 -2.27
CA PHE A 71 -13.03 -2.08 -2.84
C PHE A 71 -11.97 -1.81 -1.77
N LEU A 72 -12.21 -0.83 -0.88
CA LEU A 72 -11.28 -0.50 0.20
C LEU A 72 -11.05 -1.69 1.14
N GLN A 73 -12.12 -2.39 1.51
CA GLN A 73 -12.02 -3.59 2.36
C GLN A 73 -11.18 -4.69 1.73
N ARG A 74 -11.34 -4.94 0.42
CA ARG A 74 -10.53 -5.92 -0.31
C ARG A 74 -9.06 -5.52 -0.32
N VAL A 75 -8.76 -4.26 -0.61
CA VAL A 75 -7.39 -3.73 -0.61
C VAL A 75 -6.75 -3.88 0.77
N LEU A 76 -7.46 -3.49 1.84
CA LEU A 76 -6.97 -3.65 3.21
C LEU A 76 -6.68 -5.12 3.57
N TYR A 77 -7.56 -6.04 3.18
CA TYR A 77 -7.37 -7.47 3.41
C TYR A 77 -6.10 -8.00 2.70
N GLU A 78 -5.93 -7.68 1.41
CA GLU A 78 -4.77 -8.09 0.64
C GLU A 78 -3.46 -7.54 1.22
N LEU A 79 -3.43 -6.25 1.56
CA LEU A 79 -2.24 -5.61 2.13
C LEU A 79 -1.86 -6.19 3.49
N ARG A 80 -2.84 -6.51 4.35
CA ARG A 80 -2.58 -7.15 5.65
C ARG A 80 -1.92 -8.53 5.49
N ASN A 81 -2.39 -9.32 4.52
CA ASN A 81 -1.77 -10.61 4.23
C ASN A 81 -0.35 -10.45 3.73
N LYS A 82 -0.11 -9.53 2.78
CA LYS A 82 1.23 -9.22 2.28
C LYS A 82 2.17 -8.71 3.38
N PHE A 83 1.66 -7.90 4.29
CA PHE A 83 2.41 -7.41 5.44
C PHE A 83 2.91 -8.57 6.32
N LEU A 84 2.05 -9.54 6.63
CA LEU A 84 2.43 -10.72 7.41
C LEU A 84 3.50 -11.54 6.67
N SER A 85 3.33 -11.78 5.37
CA SER A 85 4.32 -12.49 4.56
C SER A 85 5.65 -11.73 4.48
N ALA A 86 5.63 -10.41 4.34
CA ALA A 86 6.85 -9.60 4.31
C ALA A 86 7.58 -9.61 5.66
N LYS A 87 6.83 -9.56 6.76
CA LYS A 87 7.38 -9.66 8.12
C LYS A 87 8.07 -11.00 8.33
N GLN A 88 7.46 -12.11 7.92
CA GLN A 88 8.07 -13.45 8.00
C GLN A 88 9.40 -13.51 7.23
N ARG A 89 9.45 -13.00 5.99
CA ARG A 89 10.70 -12.94 5.21
C ARG A 89 11.79 -12.10 5.88
N LEU A 90 11.41 -10.99 6.51
CA LEU A 90 12.34 -10.13 7.23
C LEU A 90 12.92 -10.89 8.44
N ASP A 91 12.08 -11.54 9.23
CA ASP A 91 12.50 -12.34 10.39
C ASP A 91 13.44 -13.49 9.98
N GLU A 92 13.13 -14.20 8.88
CA GLU A 92 13.99 -15.26 8.30
C GLU A 92 15.37 -14.73 7.84
N SER A 93 15.41 -13.55 7.23
CA SER A 93 16.68 -12.94 6.79
C SER A 93 17.58 -12.50 7.96
N ALA A 94 16.97 -12.16 9.09
CA ALA A 94 17.69 -11.78 10.31
C ALA A 94 18.35 -12.99 10.99
N ASP A 95 17.69 -14.16 10.97
CA ASP A 95 18.20 -15.41 11.56
C ASP A 95 19.40 -15.98 10.80
N ILE A 96 19.46 -15.81 9.48
CA ILE A 96 20.59 -16.27 8.64
C ILE A 96 21.88 -15.44 8.86
N THR A 97 21.75 -14.22 9.37
CA THR A 97 22.88 -13.29 9.56
C THR A 97 23.41 -13.29 11.01
N SER A 98 22.77 -14.03 11.93
CA SER A 98 23.21 -14.23 13.32
C SER A 98 24.06 -15.48 13.50
#